data_AF-A0A7K4Q0U7-F1
#
_entry.id   AF-A0A7K4Q0U7-F1
#
_cell.length_a   1.000
_cell.length_b   1.000
_cell.length_c   1.000
_cell.angle_alpha   90.00
_cell.angle_beta   90.00
_cell.angle_gamma   90.00
#
_symmetry.space_group_name_H-M   'P 1'
#
loop_
_entity.id
_entity.type
_entity.pdbx_description
1 polymer ?
#
loop_
_entity_poly.entity_id
_entity_poly.type
_entity_poly.pdbx_seq_one_letter_code
_entity_poly.pdbx_strand_id
1 'polypeptide(L)'
;LSRIGDELYLEPTESGLSLRAVNSSRSAFAAFLFAPLFFQLYEPGSAGPDTELFRCKVHMKSFLGVFRSLPSLEKSVGKCLILLKPRASRLVLQLHCKHGVTKTHNLAFQECERLQAVFDTQRCASRLCAPARLLAEAVVHFPPTLAEVTLGTGTGGRISLRNYVEDEAEPSKTMVTELWLAEDEFQSVAVAPGSHITFCLKEFRGLLSFAEAANLPLTIHFDEPGRPVIFTLDDTVLEVHLVLATLSDLDSSSQCPSTNGVSHLPAPPDDFGDDLESYMAAMETSEGCSEGPPSPTFPLRTPQPAKSKPQQQQQEEEEEEGAVPGTPPHKKFRSLFFGSVMTPGRPGPATTQEVLAEDSDGES
;
A
#
# COMPACT_ATOMS: atom_id res chain seq x y z
N LEU A 1 1.01 -7.72 -6.85
CA LEU A 1 1.54 -6.32 -6.87
C LEU A 1 0.55 -5.31 -7.43
N SER A 2 -0.03 -5.50 -8.63
CA SER A 2 -0.98 -4.53 -9.22
C SER A 2 -2.29 -4.32 -8.46
N ARG A 3 -2.66 -5.26 -7.58
CA ARG A 3 -3.81 -5.11 -6.66
C ARG A 3 -3.49 -4.32 -5.39
N ILE A 4 -2.22 -3.95 -5.19
CA ILE A 4 -1.75 -3.26 -3.97
C ILE A 4 -1.48 -1.78 -4.27
N GLY A 5 -0.73 -1.48 -5.33
CA GLY A 5 -0.30 -0.11 -5.63
C GLY A 5 -0.26 0.22 -7.12
N ASP A 6 -0.35 1.51 -7.42
CA ASP A 6 -0.29 2.07 -8.78
C ASP A 6 1.14 2.26 -9.31
N GLU A 7 2.14 2.17 -8.43
CA GLU A 7 3.56 2.24 -8.77
C GLU A 7 4.25 0.91 -8.45
N LEU A 8 5.12 0.47 -9.36
CA LEU A 8 5.99 -0.69 -9.18
C LEU A 8 7.42 -0.20 -8.99
N TYR A 9 8.03 -0.57 -7.87
CA TYR A 9 9.41 -0.28 -7.53
C TYR A 9 10.28 -1.48 -7.90
N LEU A 10 11.35 -1.24 -8.65
CA LEU A 10 12.33 -2.24 -9.07
C LEU A 10 13.68 -1.90 -8.46
N GLU A 11 14.24 -2.87 -7.72
CA GLU A 11 15.57 -2.77 -7.10
C GLU A 11 16.36 -4.06 -7.40
N PRO A 12 17.28 -4.04 -8.37
CA PRO A 12 18.26 -5.11 -8.55
C PRO A 12 19.29 -5.05 -7.40
N THR A 13 19.55 -6.19 -6.77
CA THR A 13 20.47 -6.35 -5.66
C THR A 13 21.33 -7.59 -5.87
N GLU A 14 22.40 -7.77 -5.12
CA GLU A 14 23.19 -9.01 -5.15
C GLU A 14 22.34 -10.24 -4.74
N SER A 15 21.38 -10.04 -3.85
CA SER A 15 20.39 -11.06 -3.44
C SER A 15 19.29 -11.32 -4.48
N GLY A 16 19.30 -10.62 -5.62
CA GLY A 16 18.33 -10.81 -6.70
C GLY A 16 17.49 -9.58 -7.01
N LEU A 17 16.43 -9.76 -7.81
CA LEU A 17 15.55 -8.67 -8.24
C LEU A 17 14.39 -8.50 -7.25
N SER A 18 14.31 -7.34 -6.61
CA SER A 18 13.19 -6.98 -5.74
C SER A 18 12.16 -6.16 -6.50
N LEU A 19 10.91 -6.63 -6.51
CA LEU A 19 9.74 -5.93 -7.02
C LEU A 19 8.82 -5.56 -5.85
N ARG A 20 8.60 -4.26 -5.63
CA ARG A 20 7.80 -3.77 -4.50
C ARG A 20 6.65 -2.90 -4.96
N ALA A 21 5.57 -2.89 -4.19
CA ALA A 21 4.45 -1.98 -4.36
C ALA A 21 3.93 -1.54 -2.99
N VAL A 22 3.47 -0.29 -2.91
CA VAL A 22 2.81 0.27 -1.74
C VAL A 22 1.52 0.92 -2.19
N ASN A 23 0.47 0.82 -1.37
CA ASN A 23 -0.78 1.51 -1.65
C ASN A 23 -0.68 3.01 -1.36
N SER A 24 -1.67 3.79 -1.80
CA SER A 24 -1.68 5.25 -1.68
C SER A 24 -1.69 5.75 -0.23
N SER A 25 -2.32 5.00 0.68
CA SER A 25 -2.39 5.29 2.12
C SER A 25 -1.18 4.79 2.91
N ARG A 26 -0.23 4.09 2.27
CA ARG A 26 0.88 3.38 2.92
C ARG A 26 0.45 2.43 4.04
N SER A 27 -0.75 1.87 3.93
CA SER A 27 -1.28 0.85 4.84
C SER A 27 -1.07 -0.57 4.32
N ALA A 28 -0.66 -0.74 3.06
CA ALA A 28 -0.35 -2.03 2.46
C ALA A 28 0.96 -1.95 1.69
N PHE A 29 1.84 -2.90 1.95
CA PHE A 29 3.14 -3.03 1.31
C PHE A 29 3.33 -4.46 0.84
N ALA A 30 3.79 -4.66 -0.39
CA ALA A 30 4.11 -5.97 -0.93
C ALA A 30 5.50 -5.96 -1.55
N ALA A 31 6.28 -7.02 -1.30
CA ALA A 31 7.61 -7.22 -1.85
C ALA A 31 7.74 -8.65 -2.37
N PHE A 32 8.23 -8.78 -3.59
CA PHE A 32 8.63 -10.04 -4.22
C PHE A 32 10.13 -9.95 -4.46
N LEU A 33 10.89 -10.89 -3.93
CA LEU A 33 12.32 -11.01 -4.13
C LEU A 33 12.60 -12.28 -4.92
N PHE A 34 13.01 -12.11 -6.17
CA PHE A 34 13.43 -13.20 -7.04
C PHE A 34 14.93 -13.39 -6.88
N ALA A 35 15.36 -14.53 -6.33
CA ALA A 35 16.77 -14.84 -6.16
C ALA A 35 17.51 -14.88 -7.51
N PRO A 36 18.84 -14.70 -7.57
CA PRO A 36 19.59 -14.75 -8.83
C PRO A 36 19.36 -16.06 -9.60
N LEU A 37 19.21 -17.18 -8.88
CA LEU A 37 18.94 -18.51 -9.43
C LEU A 37 17.55 -18.65 -10.06
N PHE A 38 16.62 -17.72 -9.81
CA PHE A 38 15.34 -17.65 -10.53
C PHE A 38 15.57 -17.32 -12.01
N PHE A 39 16.63 -16.59 -12.33
CA PHE A 39 16.93 -16.13 -13.68
C PHE A 39 17.93 -17.06 -14.37
N GLN A 40 17.74 -17.29 -15.66
CA GLN A 40 18.76 -17.97 -16.47
C GLN A 40 20.08 -17.17 -16.54
N LEU A 41 19.98 -15.85 -16.50
CA LEU A 41 21.10 -14.92 -16.44
C LEU A 41 20.68 -13.74 -15.56
N TYR A 42 21.49 -13.44 -14.54
CA TYR A 42 21.26 -12.30 -13.65
C TYR A 42 22.53 -11.46 -13.56
N GLU A 43 22.42 -10.19 -13.97
CA GLU A 43 23.50 -9.22 -13.91
C GLU A 43 22.96 -7.97 -13.20
N PRO A 44 23.22 -7.77 -11.89
CA PRO A 44 22.63 -6.67 -11.11
C PRO A 44 23.12 -5.27 -11.51
N GLY A 45 23.98 -5.15 -12.53
CA GLY A 45 24.69 -3.94 -12.87
C GLY A 45 25.86 -3.73 -11.91
N SER A 46 27.03 -3.36 -12.43
CA SER A 46 28.21 -3.11 -11.62
C SER A 46 27.97 -1.88 -10.73
N ALA A 47 27.86 -2.08 -9.41
CA ALA A 47 28.12 -1.02 -8.46
C ALA A 47 29.60 -0.65 -8.59
N GLY A 48 29.90 0.51 -9.18
CA GLY A 48 31.18 1.15 -8.90
C GLY A 48 31.25 1.44 -7.40
N PRO A 49 32.45 1.63 -6.82
CA PRO A 49 32.63 1.90 -5.39
C PRO A 49 31.87 3.14 -4.86
N ASP A 50 31.31 3.96 -5.76
CA ASP A 50 30.61 5.21 -5.49
C ASP A 50 29.21 5.29 -6.16
N THR A 51 28.73 4.20 -6.79
CA THR A 51 27.42 4.20 -7.46
C THR A 51 26.39 3.53 -6.57
N GLU A 52 25.48 4.32 -6.00
CA GLU A 52 24.31 3.80 -5.29
C GLU A 52 23.58 2.74 -6.15
N LEU A 53 23.13 1.66 -5.52
CA LEU A 53 22.29 0.65 -6.18
C LEU A 53 21.15 1.34 -6.91
N PHE A 54 21.08 1.13 -8.23
CA PHE A 54 20.13 1.84 -9.08
C PHE A 54 18.70 1.40 -8.76
N ARG A 55 17.86 2.35 -8.37
CA ARG A 55 16.46 2.11 -7.99
C ARG A 55 15.55 2.89 -8.89
N CYS A 56 14.50 2.24 -9.36
CA CYS A 56 13.52 2.91 -10.19
C CYS A 56 12.10 2.50 -9.86
N LYS A 57 11.18 3.40 -10.18
CA LYS A 57 9.75 3.13 -10.18
C LYS A 57 9.17 3.30 -11.56
N VAL A 58 8.22 2.44 -11.90
CA VAL A 58 7.44 2.49 -13.14
C VAL A 58 5.96 2.49 -12.82
N HIS A 59 5.17 3.06 -13.72
CA HIS A 59 3.73 3.05 -13.57
C HIS A 59 3.21 1.60 -13.71
N MET A 60 2.43 1.13 -12.73
CA MET A 60 1.97 -0.26 -12.64
C MET A 60 1.15 -0.65 -13.87
N LYS A 61 0.27 0.22 -14.37
CA LYS A 61 -0.54 -0.06 -15.57
C LYS A 61 0.33 -0.31 -16.80
N SER A 62 1.45 0.39 -16.93
CA SER A 62 2.37 0.24 -18.07
C SER A 62 3.14 -1.07 -17.99
N PHE A 63 3.60 -1.44 -16.80
CA PHE A 63 4.27 -2.72 -16.57
C PHE A 63 3.31 -3.90 -16.72
N LEU A 64 2.13 -3.84 -16.10
CA LEU A 64 1.09 -4.87 -16.21
C LEU A 64 0.59 -5.02 -17.64
N GLY A 65 0.57 -3.94 -18.42
CA GLY A 65 0.22 -3.99 -19.84
C GLY A 65 1.09 -4.95 -20.67
N VAL A 66 2.36 -5.14 -20.28
CA VAL A 66 3.27 -6.12 -20.91
C VAL A 66 2.86 -7.55 -20.58
N PHE A 67 2.37 -7.77 -19.35
CA PHE A 67 1.99 -9.08 -18.84
C PHE A 67 0.48 -9.35 -18.84
N ARG A 68 -0.30 -8.57 -19.60
CA ARG A 68 -1.78 -8.50 -19.49
C ARG A 68 -2.50 -9.83 -19.72
N SER A 69 -1.99 -10.68 -20.61
CA SER A 69 -2.63 -11.96 -20.98
C SER A 69 -1.72 -13.13 -20.63
N LEU A 70 -1.90 -13.68 -19.42
CA LEU A 70 -1.18 -14.88 -18.96
C LEU A 70 -1.31 -16.06 -19.94
N PRO A 71 -2.50 -16.41 -20.48
CA PRO A 71 -2.62 -17.53 -21.42
C PRO A 71 -1.85 -17.30 -22.73
N SER A 72 -1.77 -16.06 -23.20
CA SER A 72 -0.99 -15.72 -24.39
C SER A 72 0.51 -15.83 -24.11
N LEU A 73 0.96 -15.36 -22.94
CA LEU A 73 2.37 -15.45 -22.53
C LEU A 73 2.80 -16.91 -22.42
N GLU A 74 2.04 -17.74 -21.73
CA GLU A 74 2.35 -19.17 -21.54
C GLU A 74 2.47 -19.92 -22.88
N LYS A 75 1.57 -19.62 -23.84
CA LYS A 75 1.58 -20.29 -25.15
C LYS A 75 2.69 -19.78 -26.07
N SER A 76 2.99 -18.48 -26.02
CA SER A 76 3.77 -17.79 -27.06
C SER A 76 5.17 -17.39 -26.62
N VAL A 77 5.42 -17.04 -25.36
CA VAL A 77 6.69 -16.51 -24.88
C VAL A 77 7.58 -17.63 -24.37
N GLY A 78 8.80 -17.73 -24.90
CA GLY A 78 9.82 -18.66 -24.42
C GLY A 78 10.80 -18.03 -23.44
N LYS A 79 11.15 -16.74 -23.62
CA LYS A 79 12.08 -16.02 -22.75
C LYS A 79 11.63 -14.58 -22.54
N CYS A 80 11.89 -14.05 -21.35
CA CYS A 80 11.68 -12.64 -20.99
C CYS A 80 13.02 -12.03 -20.59
N LEU A 81 13.41 -10.93 -21.23
CA LEU A 81 14.58 -10.14 -20.87
C LEU A 81 14.10 -8.83 -20.24
N ILE A 82 14.61 -8.55 -19.04
CA ILE A 82 14.39 -7.29 -18.33
C ILE A 82 15.72 -6.54 -18.35
N LEU A 83 15.80 -5.46 -19.13
CA LEU A 83 17.02 -4.68 -19.29
C LEU A 83 16.77 -3.24 -18.84
N LEU A 84 17.50 -2.82 -17.82
CA LEU A 84 17.47 -1.46 -17.31
C LEU A 84 18.56 -0.64 -17.99
N LYS A 85 18.18 0.48 -18.63
CA LYS A 85 19.12 1.40 -19.28
C LYS A 85 19.10 2.76 -18.57
N PRO A 86 19.93 2.95 -17.50
CA PRO A 86 19.97 4.20 -16.74
C PRO A 86 20.20 5.43 -17.61
N ARG A 87 21.20 5.38 -18.51
CA ARG A 87 21.56 6.47 -19.42
C ARG A 87 20.47 6.89 -20.41
N ALA A 88 19.53 5.99 -20.70
CA ALA A 88 18.43 6.24 -21.63
C ALA A 88 17.10 6.48 -20.90
N SER A 89 17.06 6.38 -19.57
CA SER A 89 15.83 6.44 -18.75
C SER A 89 14.73 5.49 -19.23
N ARG A 90 15.12 4.30 -19.72
CA ARG A 90 14.21 3.27 -20.23
C ARG A 90 14.41 1.93 -19.53
N LEU A 91 13.31 1.32 -19.12
CA LEU A 91 13.21 -0.08 -18.75
C LEU A 91 12.70 -0.83 -19.99
N VAL A 92 13.53 -1.71 -20.53
CA VAL A 92 13.24 -2.47 -21.74
C VAL A 92 12.82 -3.88 -21.34
N LEU A 93 11.61 -4.27 -21.71
CA LEU A 93 11.09 -5.63 -21.55
C LEU A 93 11.02 -6.28 -22.93
N GLN A 94 11.82 -7.33 -23.17
CA GLN A 94 11.78 -8.08 -24.42
C GLN A 94 11.19 -9.47 -24.19
N LEU A 95 10.07 -9.73 -24.84
CA LEU A 95 9.43 -11.04 -24.86
C LEU A 95 9.84 -11.75 -26.16
N HIS A 96 10.66 -12.78 -26.03
CA HIS A 96 11.04 -13.64 -27.15
C HIS A 96 9.98 -14.72 -27.31
N CYS A 97 9.15 -14.58 -28.33
CA CYS A 97 8.07 -15.48 -28.66
C CYS A 97 8.50 -16.59 -29.62
N LYS A 98 7.67 -17.63 -29.73
CA LYS A 98 7.79 -18.68 -30.73
C LYS A 98 7.81 -18.09 -32.15
N HIS A 99 8.42 -18.83 -33.09
CA HIS A 99 8.57 -18.45 -34.49
C HIS A 99 9.41 -17.19 -34.73
N GLY A 100 10.33 -16.88 -33.81
CA GLY A 100 11.28 -15.76 -33.97
C GLY A 100 10.68 -14.37 -33.73
N VAL A 101 9.41 -14.28 -33.33
CA VAL A 101 8.76 -13.00 -33.01
C VAL A 101 9.33 -12.45 -31.70
N THR A 102 9.81 -11.21 -31.69
CA THR A 102 10.28 -10.55 -30.46
C THR A 102 9.47 -9.29 -30.22
N LYS A 103 8.77 -9.23 -29.08
CA LYS A 103 8.02 -8.03 -28.67
C LYS A 103 8.88 -7.22 -27.70
N THR A 104 9.19 -5.98 -28.06
CA THR A 104 9.99 -5.06 -27.22
C THR A 104 9.11 -3.96 -26.67
N HIS A 105 9.05 -3.83 -25.34
CA HIS A 105 8.32 -2.79 -24.64
C HIS A 105 9.31 -1.85 -23.95
N ASN A 106 9.24 -0.56 -24.29
CA ASN A 106 10.13 0.47 -23.74
C ASN A 106 9.37 1.33 -22.73
N LEU A 107 9.45 0.95 -21.46
CA LEU A 107 8.81 1.67 -20.38
C LEU A 107 9.70 2.82 -19.92
N ALA A 108 9.11 4.00 -19.72
CA ALA A 108 9.77 5.07 -19.00
C ALA A 108 9.74 4.73 -17.50
N PHE A 109 10.85 4.98 -16.80
CA PHE A 109 10.94 4.85 -15.35
C PHE A 109 11.32 6.19 -14.73
N GLN A 110 11.09 6.31 -13.43
CA GLN A 110 11.58 7.42 -12.61
C GLN A 110 12.56 6.86 -11.58
N GLU A 111 13.67 7.53 -11.36
CA GLU A 111 14.58 7.20 -10.25
C GLU A 111 13.89 7.52 -8.92
N CYS A 112 14.10 6.69 -7.90
CA CYS A 112 13.41 6.83 -6.64
C CYS A 112 14.24 6.33 -5.45
N GLU A 113 13.86 6.79 -4.26
CA GLU A 113 14.42 6.31 -3.00
C GLU A 113 14.03 4.84 -2.73
N ARG A 114 14.74 4.24 -1.77
CA ARG A 114 14.49 2.86 -1.35
C ARG A 114 13.15 2.74 -0.62
N LEU A 115 12.20 2.06 -1.25
CA LEU A 115 10.96 1.65 -0.58
C LEU A 115 11.22 0.40 0.27
N GLN A 116 11.40 0.54 1.58
CA GLN A 116 11.57 -0.57 2.51
C GLN A 116 10.54 -0.49 3.63
N ALA A 117 9.86 -1.59 3.90
CA ALA A 117 9.12 -1.79 5.14
C ALA A 117 10.01 -2.59 6.09
N VAL A 118 10.17 -2.10 7.32
CA VAL A 118 10.86 -2.84 8.39
C VAL A 118 9.79 -3.55 9.20
N PHE A 119 9.81 -4.87 9.16
CA PHE A 119 8.92 -5.74 9.90
C PHE A 119 9.71 -6.94 10.42
N ASP A 120 9.33 -7.43 11.59
CA ASP A 120 10.01 -8.53 12.25
C ASP A 120 9.01 -9.66 12.50
N THR A 121 9.13 -10.74 11.72
CA THR A 121 8.25 -11.91 11.79
C THR A 121 8.53 -12.77 13.02
N GLN A 122 9.69 -12.63 13.67
CA GLN A 122 10.09 -13.40 14.85
C GLN A 122 9.48 -12.85 16.14
N ARG A 123 9.06 -11.58 16.12
CA ARG A 123 8.47 -10.89 17.29
C ARG A 123 6.95 -10.99 17.34
N CYS A 124 6.31 -11.58 16.34
CA CYS A 124 4.86 -11.75 16.31
C CYS A 124 4.42 -12.82 17.32
N ALA A 125 3.40 -12.52 18.12
CA ALA A 125 2.85 -13.45 19.12
C ALA A 125 2.12 -14.64 18.48
N SER A 126 1.57 -14.45 17.28
CA SER A 126 0.75 -15.44 16.58
C SER A 126 1.31 -15.74 15.19
N ARG A 127 1.35 -17.03 14.86
CA ARG A 127 1.77 -17.57 13.57
C ARG A 127 0.84 -18.68 13.12
N LEU A 128 0.42 -18.62 11.87
CA LEU A 128 -0.43 -19.62 11.23
C LEU A 128 0.12 -19.97 9.85
N CYS A 129 0.26 -21.25 9.53
CA CYS A 129 0.70 -21.71 8.21
C CYS A 129 -0.37 -22.61 7.61
N ALA A 130 -0.85 -22.26 6.42
CA ALA A 130 -1.91 -22.97 5.72
C ALA A 130 -1.54 -23.20 4.25
N PRO A 131 -2.05 -24.27 3.62
CA PRO A 131 -2.08 -24.36 2.17
C PRO A 131 -2.87 -23.16 1.59
N ALA A 132 -2.34 -22.51 0.54
CA ALA A 132 -3.04 -21.39 -0.09
C ALA A 132 -4.44 -21.77 -0.60
N ARG A 133 -4.64 -23.01 -1.06
CA ARG A 133 -5.94 -23.52 -1.50
C ARG A 133 -7.00 -23.50 -0.41
N LEU A 134 -6.64 -23.87 0.82
CA LEU A 134 -7.56 -23.84 1.97
C LEU A 134 -8.04 -22.41 2.22
N LEU A 135 -7.12 -21.45 2.25
CA LEU A 135 -7.45 -20.04 2.45
C LEU A 135 -8.25 -19.47 1.27
N ALA A 136 -7.98 -19.92 0.03
CA ALA A 136 -8.73 -19.51 -1.16
C ALA A 136 -10.18 -20.02 -1.12
N GLU A 137 -10.37 -21.29 -0.76
CA GLU A 137 -11.68 -21.91 -0.55
C GLU A 137 -12.46 -21.23 0.59
N ALA A 138 -11.78 -20.81 1.66
CA ALA A 138 -12.42 -20.03 2.71
C ALA A 138 -12.87 -18.64 2.20
N VAL A 139 -12.00 -17.95 1.45
CA VAL A 139 -12.24 -16.56 1.01
C VAL A 139 -13.28 -16.45 -0.13
N VAL A 140 -13.54 -17.52 -0.87
CA VAL A 140 -14.50 -17.52 -2.00
C VAL A 140 -15.94 -17.24 -1.56
N HIS A 141 -16.27 -17.54 -0.30
CA HIS A 141 -17.61 -17.35 0.27
C HIS A 141 -17.94 -15.88 0.56
N PHE A 142 -16.92 -15.01 0.61
CA PHE A 142 -17.13 -13.58 0.82
C PHE A 142 -17.39 -12.86 -0.50
N PRO A 143 -18.26 -11.83 -0.52
CA PRO A 143 -18.46 -11.00 -1.70
C PRO A 143 -17.15 -10.42 -2.23
N PRO A 144 -16.98 -10.28 -3.56
CA PRO A 144 -15.79 -9.68 -4.15
C PRO A 144 -15.64 -8.20 -3.78
N THR A 145 -16.75 -7.52 -3.46
CA THR A 145 -16.78 -6.11 -3.03
C THR A 145 -16.36 -5.92 -1.57
N LEU A 146 -16.34 -6.98 -0.75
CA LEU A 146 -15.99 -6.90 0.66
C LEU A 146 -14.58 -6.31 0.84
N ALA A 147 -14.50 -5.24 1.63
CA ALA A 147 -13.26 -4.53 1.87
C ALA A 147 -12.40 -5.24 2.93
N GLU A 148 -13.00 -5.63 4.06
CA GLU A 148 -12.28 -6.06 5.25
C GLU A 148 -12.80 -7.40 5.78
N VAL A 149 -11.89 -8.20 6.31
CA VAL A 149 -12.17 -9.48 6.95
C VAL A 149 -11.47 -9.52 8.31
N THR A 150 -12.14 -10.14 9.27
CA THR A 150 -11.61 -10.41 10.61
C THR A 150 -11.18 -11.86 10.67
N LEU A 151 -9.90 -12.09 10.95
CA LEU A 151 -9.34 -13.39 11.29
C LEU A 151 -9.26 -13.48 12.81
N GLY A 152 -9.85 -14.51 13.42
CA GLY A 152 -9.82 -14.67 14.87
C GLY A 152 -9.72 -16.13 15.30
N THR A 153 -9.34 -16.36 16.56
CA THR A 153 -9.38 -17.69 17.17
C THR A 153 -10.69 -17.88 17.93
N GLY A 154 -11.35 -19.01 17.71
CA GLY A 154 -12.51 -19.40 18.52
C GLY A 154 -12.23 -20.57 19.44
N THR A 155 -13.29 -21.02 20.09
CA THR A 155 -13.22 -22.09 21.09
C THR A 155 -12.74 -23.40 20.48
N GLY A 156 -11.76 -24.03 21.13
CA GLY A 156 -11.23 -25.33 20.70
C GLY A 156 -10.22 -25.25 19.55
N GLY A 157 -9.44 -24.17 19.45
CA GLY A 157 -8.33 -24.05 18.48
C GLY A 157 -8.78 -23.73 17.04
N ARG A 158 -10.08 -23.61 16.80
CA ARG A 158 -10.64 -23.31 15.48
C ARG A 158 -10.31 -21.88 15.05
N ILE A 159 -10.02 -21.71 13.78
CA ILE A 159 -9.73 -20.42 13.17
C ILE A 159 -10.99 -19.91 12.48
N SER A 160 -11.39 -18.69 12.80
CA SER A 160 -12.57 -18.03 12.24
C SER A 160 -12.17 -16.96 11.21
N LEU A 161 -12.93 -16.90 10.12
CA LEU A 161 -12.91 -15.80 9.17
C LEU A 161 -14.31 -15.20 9.13
N ARG A 162 -14.44 -13.93 9.51
CA ARG A 162 -15.72 -13.21 9.58
C ARG A 162 -15.63 -11.91 8.80
N ASN A 163 -16.66 -11.53 8.04
CA ASN A 163 -16.68 -10.19 7.44
C ASN A 163 -16.74 -9.11 8.53
N TYR A 164 -16.03 -8.01 8.32
CA TYR A 164 -16.13 -6.87 9.21
C TYR A 164 -17.39 -6.06 8.88
N VAL A 165 -18.09 -5.61 9.93
CA VAL A 165 -19.25 -4.73 9.85
C VAL A 165 -18.87 -3.47 10.62
N GLU A 166 -18.87 -2.31 9.96
CA GLU A 166 -18.59 -1.03 10.63
C GLU A 166 -19.64 -0.75 11.70
N ASP A 167 -19.23 -0.20 12.85
CA ASP A 167 -20.09 0.04 14.02
C ASP A 167 -21.27 1.00 13.73
N GLU A 168 -21.18 1.82 12.68
CA GLU A 168 -22.26 2.70 12.23
C GLU A 168 -23.36 1.95 11.45
N ALA A 169 -23.13 0.70 11.03
CA ALA A 169 -24.10 -0.11 10.34
C ALA A 169 -24.98 -0.84 11.36
N GLU A 170 -26.32 -0.73 11.21
CA GLU A 170 -27.24 -1.53 12.02
C GLU A 170 -26.92 -3.03 11.86
N PRO A 171 -26.56 -3.76 12.94
CA PRO A 171 -26.18 -5.16 12.85
C PRO A 171 -27.32 -6.07 12.37
N SER A 172 -28.57 -5.60 12.46
CA SER A 172 -29.76 -6.28 11.93
C SER A 172 -29.94 -6.16 10.42
N LYS A 173 -29.25 -5.24 9.75
CA LYS A 173 -29.38 -4.98 8.30
C LYS A 173 -28.22 -5.53 7.48
N THR A 174 -27.11 -5.93 8.12
CA THR A 174 -25.90 -6.36 7.42
C THR A 174 -25.72 -7.87 7.56
N MET A 175 -25.65 -8.57 6.42
CA MET A 175 -25.37 -10.01 6.41
C MET A 175 -23.97 -10.28 6.96
N VAL A 176 -23.89 -11.09 8.02
CA VAL A 176 -22.62 -11.59 8.57
C VAL A 176 -22.37 -12.99 8.03
N THR A 177 -21.23 -13.18 7.39
CA THR A 177 -20.71 -14.47 6.94
C THR A 177 -19.52 -14.81 7.83
N GLU A 178 -19.61 -15.96 8.50
CA GLU A 178 -18.54 -16.47 9.34
C GLU A 178 -18.20 -17.90 8.92
N LEU A 179 -16.92 -18.16 8.68
CA LEU A 179 -16.37 -19.46 8.37
C LEU A 179 -15.46 -19.93 9.50
N TRP A 180 -15.50 -21.23 9.74
CA TRP A 180 -14.76 -21.88 10.81
C TRP A 180 -13.91 -23.01 10.23
N LEU A 181 -12.60 -22.78 10.22
CA LEU A 181 -11.58 -23.75 9.79
C LEU A 181 -11.09 -24.52 11.01
N ALA A 182 -10.95 -25.83 10.86
CA ALA A 182 -10.45 -26.70 11.91
C ALA A 182 -8.92 -26.65 11.96
N GLU A 183 -8.33 -26.83 13.14
CA GLU A 183 -6.88 -26.70 13.34
C GLU A 183 -6.09 -27.73 12.52
N ASP A 184 -6.66 -28.92 12.27
CA ASP A 184 -6.08 -30.01 11.50
C ASP A 184 -5.95 -29.73 9.99
N GLU A 185 -6.65 -28.72 9.48
CA GLU A 185 -6.52 -28.28 8.09
C GLU A 185 -5.25 -27.43 7.87
N PHE A 186 -4.64 -26.93 8.95
CA PHE A 186 -3.44 -26.10 8.92
C PHE A 186 -2.17 -26.94 9.07
N GLN A 187 -1.08 -26.47 8.49
CA GLN A 187 0.24 -27.12 8.63
C GLN A 187 0.89 -26.81 9.97
N SER A 188 0.66 -25.59 10.49
CA SER A 188 1.03 -25.23 11.86
C SER A 188 0.15 -24.08 12.34
N VAL A 189 -0.28 -24.16 13.60
CA VAL A 189 -1.05 -23.12 14.29
C VAL A 189 -0.37 -22.84 15.62
N ALA A 190 0.08 -21.60 15.79
CA ALA A 190 0.67 -21.10 17.02
C ALA A 190 0.06 -19.72 17.27
N VAL A 191 -1.19 -19.67 17.72
CA VAL A 191 -1.95 -18.43 17.84
C VAL A 191 -2.39 -18.22 19.29
N ALA A 192 -2.31 -16.98 19.78
CA ALA A 192 -2.77 -16.65 21.11
C ALA A 192 -4.30 -16.82 21.25
N PRO A 193 -4.79 -17.38 22.36
CA PRO A 193 -6.22 -17.56 22.57
C PRO A 193 -6.93 -16.20 22.67
N GLY A 194 -8.01 -16.02 21.90
CA GLY A 194 -8.78 -14.78 21.87
C GLY A 194 -8.18 -13.67 21.01
N SER A 195 -7.12 -13.95 20.23
CA SER A 195 -6.59 -12.99 19.26
C SER A 195 -7.53 -12.87 18.07
N HIS A 196 -7.81 -11.64 17.65
CA HIS A 196 -8.46 -11.31 16.39
C HIS A 196 -7.74 -10.15 15.72
N ILE A 197 -7.76 -10.11 14.40
CA ILE A 197 -7.25 -9.00 13.60
C ILE A 197 -8.16 -8.77 12.40
N THR A 198 -8.40 -7.50 12.07
CA THR A 198 -9.18 -7.12 10.90
C THR A 198 -8.28 -6.45 9.87
N PHE A 199 -8.29 -6.93 8.62
CA PHE A 199 -7.42 -6.43 7.55
C PHE A 199 -8.11 -6.41 6.18
N CYS A 200 -7.48 -5.75 5.20
CA CYS A 200 -8.01 -5.59 3.85
C CYS A 200 -8.02 -6.90 3.05
N LEU A 201 -9.22 -7.40 2.75
CA LEU A 201 -9.43 -8.63 2.00
C LEU A 201 -9.07 -8.49 0.52
N LYS A 202 -9.24 -7.31 -0.07
CA LYS A 202 -8.94 -7.05 -1.50
C LYS A 202 -7.46 -7.28 -1.80
N GLU A 203 -6.60 -6.77 -0.92
CA GLU A 203 -5.15 -6.90 -1.03
C GLU A 203 -4.70 -8.33 -0.73
N PHE A 204 -5.26 -8.96 0.31
CA PHE A 204 -5.01 -10.36 0.64
C PHE A 204 -5.37 -11.31 -0.51
N ARG A 205 -6.54 -11.15 -1.14
CA ARG A 205 -6.94 -11.91 -2.34
C ARG A 205 -5.92 -11.82 -3.47
N GLY A 206 -5.24 -10.68 -3.61
CA GLY A 206 -4.18 -10.50 -4.60
C GLY A 206 -3.00 -11.42 -4.37
N LEU A 207 -2.51 -11.50 -3.14
CA LEU A 207 -1.45 -12.44 -2.77
C LEU A 207 -1.92 -13.89 -2.86
N LEU A 208 -3.12 -14.16 -2.37
CA LEU A 208 -3.69 -15.51 -2.32
C LEU A 208 -3.81 -16.14 -3.70
N SER A 209 -4.23 -15.36 -4.71
CA SER A 209 -4.28 -15.83 -6.11
C SER A 209 -2.92 -16.24 -6.67
N PHE A 210 -1.84 -15.57 -6.22
CA PHE A 210 -0.47 -15.94 -6.60
C PHE A 210 -0.02 -17.20 -5.87
N ALA A 211 -0.25 -17.26 -4.55
CA ALA A 211 0.09 -18.40 -3.71
C ALA A 211 -0.59 -19.70 -4.16
N GLU A 212 -1.87 -19.61 -4.55
CA GLU A 212 -2.65 -20.73 -5.07
C GLU A 212 -2.10 -21.24 -6.40
N ALA A 213 -1.81 -20.34 -7.34
CA ALA A 213 -1.24 -20.69 -8.65
C ALA A 213 0.17 -21.27 -8.53
N ALA A 214 0.97 -20.78 -7.59
CA ALA A 214 2.31 -21.31 -7.29
C ALA A 214 2.26 -22.58 -6.42
N ASN A 215 1.09 -22.94 -5.88
CA ASN A 215 0.90 -24.04 -4.94
C ASN A 215 1.84 -23.98 -3.72
N LEU A 216 2.09 -22.76 -3.22
CA LEU A 216 2.95 -22.51 -2.06
C LEU A 216 2.11 -22.37 -0.78
N PRO A 217 2.60 -22.87 0.37
CA PRO A 217 1.97 -22.61 1.66
C PRO A 217 2.13 -21.14 2.04
N LEU A 218 1.09 -20.58 2.63
CA LEU A 218 1.05 -19.19 3.09
C LEU A 218 1.18 -19.16 4.60
N THR A 219 2.15 -18.39 5.10
CA THR A 219 2.30 -18.14 6.54
C THR A 219 1.79 -16.75 6.89
N ILE A 220 0.97 -16.66 7.94
CA ILE A 220 0.39 -15.44 8.49
C ILE A 220 1.02 -15.20 9.86
N HIS A 221 1.70 -14.08 10.00
CA HIS A 221 2.26 -13.59 11.26
C HIS A 221 1.47 -12.37 11.71
N PHE A 222 0.94 -12.42 12.92
CA PHE A 222 0.18 -11.31 13.49
C PHE A 222 0.34 -11.23 14.99
N ASP A 223 -0.15 -10.13 15.54
CA ASP A 223 -0.03 -9.77 16.94
C ASP A 223 -1.36 -9.16 17.39
N GLU A 224 -1.33 -8.07 18.16
CA GLU A 224 -2.53 -7.34 18.59
C GLU A 224 -3.17 -6.49 17.47
N PRO A 225 -4.50 -6.23 17.54
CA PRO A 225 -5.18 -5.24 16.71
C PRO A 225 -4.44 -3.89 16.65
N GLY A 226 -4.31 -3.32 15.46
CA GLY A 226 -3.54 -2.10 15.20
C GLY A 226 -2.05 -2.35 14.88
N ARG A 227 -1.52 -3.55 15.13
CA ARG A 227 -0.20 -3.97 14.64
C ARG A 227 -0.33 -4.62 13.26
N PRO A 228 0.62 -4.40 12.34
CA PRO A 228 0.50 -4.93 10.99
C PRO A 228 0.53 -6.47 10.98
N VAL A 229 -0.30 -7.07 10.13
CA VAL A 229 -0.24 -8.48 9.78
C VAL A 229 0.73 -8.68 8.61
N ILE A 230 1.55 -9.72 8.69
CA ILE A 230 2.57 -10.05 7.70
C ILE A 230 2.24 -11.42 7.11
N PHE A 231 2.05 -11.49 5.81
CA PHE A 231 1.87 -12.72 5.06
C PHE A 231 3.17 -13.03 4.32
N THR A 232 3.70 -14.23 4.51
CA THR A 232 4.93 -14.69 3.86
C THR A 232 4.67 -15.91 2.98
N LEU A 233 5.33 -15.93 1.82
CA LEU A 233 5.44 -17.11 0.95
C LEU A 233 6.93 -17.29 0.67
N ASP A 234 7.45 -18.45 1.06
CA ASP A 234 8.85 -18.77 0.88
C ASP A 234 8.98 -19.95 -0.08
N ASP A 235 9.80 -19.78 -1.10
CA ASP A 235 10.27 -20.80 -2.02
C ASP A 235 11.79 -20.66 -2.19
N THR A 236 12.43 -21.71 -2.69
CA THR A 236 13.88 -21.80 -2.90
C THR A 236 14.48 -20.66 -3.72
N VAL A 237 13.71 -20.08 -4.64
CA VAL A 237 14.15 -19.02 -5.57
C VAL A 237 13.30 -17.76 -5.49
N LEU A 238 12.31 -17.73 -4.61
CA LEU A 238 11.34 -16.64 -4.51
C LEU A 238 10.92 -16.44 -3.05
N GLU A 239 11.04 -15.21 -2.58
CA GLU A 239 10.55 -14.79 -1.26
C GLU A 239 9.50 -13.69 -1.46
N VAL A 240 8.34 -13.83 -0.82
CA VAL A 240 7.24 -12.86 -0.94
C VAL A 240 6.74 -12.45 0.43
N HIS A 241 6.64 -11.14 0.62
CA HIS A 241 6.08 -10.52 1.82
C HIS A 241 4.93 -9.59 1.45
N LEU A 242 3.79 -9.74 2.11
CA LEU A 242 2.72 -8.76 2.12
C LEU A 242 2.50 -8.30 3.55
N VAL A 243 2.55 -6.99 3.78
CA VAL A 243 2.34 -6.37 5.08
C VAL A 243 1.08 -5.51 4.96
N LEU A 244 0.06 -5.83 5.74
CA LEU A 244 -1.19 -5.07 5.80
C LEU A 244 -1.36 -4.46 7.19
N ALA A 245 -1.79 -3.22 7.25
CA ALA A 245 -2.28 -2.63 8.49
C ALA A 245 -3.54 -3.37 8.95
N THR A 246 -3.68 -3.52 10.26
CA THR A 246 -4.90 -4.05 10.88
C THR A 246 -5.66 -2.92 11.56
N LEU A 247 -6.98 -3.07 11.69
CA LEU A 247 -7.78 -2.14 12.48
C LEU A 247 -7.42 -2.27 13.96
N SER A 248 -7.41 -1.13 14.65
CA SER A 248 -7.28 -1.07 16.11
C SER A 248 -8.66 -1.14 16.74
N ASP A 249 -8.84 -1.98 17.76
CA ASP A 249 -10.03 -1.93 18.60
C ASP A 249 -10.02 -0.61 19.39
N LEU A 250 -10.99 0.27 19.17
CA LEU A 250 -11.12 1.50 19.96
C LEU A 250 -11.51 1.19 21.43
N ASP A 251 -12.10 0.02 21.69
CA ASP A 251 -12.71 -0.34 22.97
C ASP A 251 -11.72 -0.78 24.04
N SER A 252 -10.47 -1.10 23.68
CA SER A 252 -9.43 -1.47 24.65
C SER A 252 -8.72 -0.27 25.30
N SER A 253 -9.06 0.96 24.90
CA SER A 253 -8.48 2.19 25.48
C SER A 253 -9.23 2.80 26.67
N SER A 254 -10.24 2.10 27.22
CA SER A 254 -11.03 2.59 28.37
C SER A 254 -10.56 2.11 29.75
N GLN A 255 -9.43 1.42 29.86
CA GLN A 255 -8.91 0.98 31.16
C GLN A 255 -7.45 1.39 31.35
N CYS A 256 -7.23 2.71 31.49
CA CYS A 256 -6.20 3.15 32.42
C CYS A 256 -6.65 2.70 33.82
N PRO A 257 -5.85 1.94 34.60
CA PRO A 257 -6.13 1.79 36.01
C PRO A 257 -6.01 3.18 36.62
N SER A 258 -7.14 3.74 37.05
CA SER A 258 -7.17 4.94 37.87
C SER A 258 -6.37 4.64 39.14
N THR A 259 -5.15 5.15 39.20
CA THR A 259 -4.40 5.28 40.44
C THR A 259 -5.14 6.29 41.32
N ASN A 260 -6.15 5.80 42.03
CA ASN A 260 -6.71 6.46 43.20
C ASN A 260 -5.60 6.59 44.25
N GLY A 261 -5.06 7.80 44.36
CA GLY A 261 -4.01 8.10 45.33
C GLY A 261 -3.54 9.54 45.26
N VAL A 262 -4.45 10.52 45.39
CA VAL A 262 -4.06 11.88 45.77
C VAL A 262 -4.79 12.26 47.05
N SER A 263 -4.07 12.10 48.16
CA SER A 263 -4.43 12.65 49.46
C SER A 263 -4.29 14.17 49.41
N HIS A 264 -5.35 14.85 49.84
CA HIS A 264 -5.45 16.29 50.07
C HIS A 264 -4.25 16.91 50.82
N LEU A 265 -3.84 18.11 50.40
CA LEU A 265 -3.38 19.19 51.28
C LEU A 265 -3.81 20.57 50.70
N PRO A 266 -4.18 21.55 51.55
CA PRO A 266 -4.94 22.75 51.15
C PRO A 266 -4.07 23.93 50.67
N ALA A 267 -4.66 24.77 49.83
CA ALA A 267 -4.12 26.04 49.32
C ALA A 267 -4.17 27.19 50.35
N PRO A 268 -3.31 28.22 50.22
CA PRO A 268 -3.59 29.56 50.71
C PRO A 268 -4.15 30.47 49.57
N PRO A 269 -4.84 31.57 49.92
CA PRO A 269 -5.66 32.34 48.98
C PRO A 269 -4.87 33.45 48.30
N ASP A 270 -5.24 33.79 47.06
CA ASP A 270 -5.00 35.13 46.53
C ASP A 270 -6.24 35.61 45.76
N ASP A 271 -6.67 36.78 46.18
CA ASP A 271 -7.89 37.52 45.89
C ASP A 271 -7.56 38.57 44.82
N PHE A 272 -8.08 38.47 43.59
CA PHE A 272 -8.23 39.62 42.67
C PHE A 272 -9.26 39.31 41.56
N GLY A 273 -10.49 39.76 41.80
CA GLY A 273 -11.29 40.66 40.94
C GLY A 273 -11.57 40.34 39.47
N ASP A 274 -12.86 40.11 39.21
CA ASP A 274 -13.67 40.42 38.01
C ASP A 274 -13.02 41.24 36.89
N ASP A 275 -13.03 40.69 35.66
CA ASP A 275 -13.24 41.44 34.40
C ASP A 275 -13.32 40.51 33.17
N LEU A 276 -14.42 39.75 33.00
CA LEU A 276 -14.62 38.91 31.79
C LEU A 276 -15.91 39.21 31.01
N GLU A 277 -16.76 40.15 31.45
CA GLU A 277 -17.99 40.51 30.72
C GLU A 277 -17.83 41.69 29.72
N SER A 278 -16.67 42.34 29.66
CA SER A 278 -16.46 43.51 28.78
C SER A 278 -16.02 43.19 27.34
N TYR A 279 -15.84 41.92 26.95
CA TYR A 279 -15.38 41.56 25.58
C TYR A 279 -16.46 40.97 24.67
N MET A 280 -17.62 40.57 25.20
CA MET A 280 -18.72 40.00 24.40
C MET A 280 -19.78 41.02 23.96
N ALA A 281 -19.74 42.26 24.45
CA ALA A 281 -20.75 43.28 24.16
C ALA A 281 -20.44 44.19 22.94
N ALA A 282 -19.39 43.91 22.15
CA ALA A 282 -18.93 44.82 21.08
C ALA A 282 -19.10 44.29 19.64
N MET A 283 -19.86 43.22 19.40
CA MET A 283 -20.01 42.62 18.05
C MET A 283 -21.45 42.49 17.54
N GLU A 284 -22.47 43.08 18.20
CA GLU A 284 -23.86 42.98 17.75
C GLU A 284 -24.55 44.34 17.60
N THR A 285 -24.07 45.18 16.68
CA THR A 285 -24.88 46.26 16.07
C THR A 285 -24.35 46.65 14.68
N SER A 286 -25.04 46.29 13.60
CA SER A 286 -25.45 47.22 12.51
C SER A 286 -25.95 46.47 11.27
N GLU A 287 -27.23 46.66 10.94
CA GLU A 287 -27.78 46.55 9.58
C GLU A 287 -27.41 47.79 8.74
N GLY A 288 -27.31 47.66 7.41
CA GLY A 288 -27.41 48.81 6.48
C GLY A 288 -26.69 48.71 5.12
N CYS A 289 -27.49 48.54 4.05
CA CYS A 289 -27.33 48.89 2.61
C CYS A 289 -26.03 49.54 2.07
N SER A 290 -25.52 49.07 0.91
CA SER A 290 -25.58 49.71 -0.45
C SER A 290 -24.45 49.33 -1.45
N GLU A 291 -24.86 49.08 -2.71
CA GLU A 291 -24.21 49.25 -4.06
C GLU A 291 -22.86 48.57 -4.47
N GLY A 292 -22.83 48.04 -5.72
CA GLY A 292 -21.79 47.18 -6.36
C GLY A 292 -20.53 47.88 -6.93
N PRO A 293 -19.75 47.32 -7.91
CA PRO A 293 -20.19 46.60 -9.14
C PRO A 293 -19.24 45.42 -9.59
N PRO A 294 -19.11 44.97 -10.87
CA PRO A 294 -19.44 43.60 -11.30
C PRO A 294 -18.27 42.72 -11.85
N SER A 295 -18.48 41.40 -11.91
CA SER A 295 -17.57 40.42 -12.56
C SER A 295 -18.16 39.87 -13.87
N PRO A 296 -17.34 39.50 -14.87
CA PRO A 296 -17.75 39.39 -16.27
C PRO A 296 -18.39 38.05 -16.67
N THR A 297 -19.27 38.14 -17.67
CA THR A 297 -20.07 37.11 -18.32
C THR A 297 -19.28 36.31 -19.37
N PHE A 298 -19.52 34.99 -19.46
CA PHE A 298 -19.30 34.19 -20.68
C PHE A 298 -20.58 33.42 -21.05
N PRO A 299 -20.95 33.32 -22.34
CA PRO A 299 -22.28 32.90 -22.76
C PRO A 299 -22.43 31.37 -22.89
N LEU A 300 -23.57 30.87 -22.40
CA LEU A 300 -24.05 29.50 -22.62
C LEU A 300 -24.83 29.45 -23.94
N ARG A 301 -24.40 28.61 -24.90
CA ARG A 301 -25.05 28.44 -26.20
C ARG A 301 -25.85 27.13 -26.21
N THR A 302 -27.16 27.23 -26.28
CA THR A 302 -28.09 26.13 -26.58
C THR A 302 -28.24 25.94 -28.09
N PRO A 303 -28.49 24.70 -28.55
CA PRO A 303 -29.25 24.50 -29.79
C PRO A 303 -30.45 23.55 -29.64
N GLN A 304 -31.54 23.90 -30.31
CA GLN A 304 -32.74 23.08 -30.58
C GLN A 304 -32.67 22.40 -31.97
N PRO A 305 -33.58 21.46 -32.31
CA PRO A 305 -33.27 20.26 -33.11
C PRO A 305 -33.66 20.32 -34.60
N ALA A 306 -33.11 19.41 -35.40
CA ALA A 306 -33.61 19.06 -36.73
C ALA A 306 -33.57 17.54 -36.99
N LYS A 307 -34.60 17.02 -37.66
CA LYS A 307 -34.91 15.61 -37.93
C LYS A 307 -34.28 15.11 -39.23
N SER A 308 -33.75 13.87 -39.24
CA SER A 308 -33.89 12.89 -40.34
C SER A 308 -33.30 11.51 -39.96
N LYS A 309 -34.04 10.43 -40.28
CA LYS A 309 -33.76 8.96 -40.14
C LYS A 309 -33.75 8.34 -41.57
N PRO A 310 -33.46 7.03 -41.83
CA PRO A 310 -32.96 5.93 -40.97
C PRO A 310 -31.92 4.95 -41.64
N GLN A 311 -31.55 3.90 -40.87
CA GLN A 311 -31.06 2.52 -41.20
C GLN A 311 -29.63 2.22 -40.70
N GLN A 312 -29.27 1.13 -40.00
CA GLN A 312 -29.93 -0.11 -39.55
C GLN A 312 -29.02 -0.77 -38.46
N GLN A 313 -29.62 -1.38 -37.42
CA GLN A 313 -29.19 -2.58 -36.64
C GLN A 313 -27.79 -2.57 -35.94
N GLN A 314 -27.56 -3.00 -34.69
CA GLN A 314 -28.19 -3.95 -33.75
C GLN A 314 -27.81 -3.56 -32.29
N GLN A 315 -28.66 -3.94 -31.34
CA GLN A 315 -28.55 -3.70 -29.89
C GLN A 315 -27.53 -4.61 -29.21
N GLU A 316 -26.83 -4.08 -28.21
CA GLU A 316 -26.50 -4.75 -26.94
C GLU A 316 -26.40 -3.66 -25.85
N GLU A 317 -27.05 -3.88 -24.73
CA GLU A 317 -27.35 -2.93 -23.64
C GLU A 317 -26.23 -2.93 -22.58
N GLU A 318 -25.69 -1.76 -22.24
CA GLU A 318 -24.96 -1.51 -20.99
C GLU A 318 -25.63 -0.32 -20.29
N GLU A 319 -26.26 -0.55 -19.13
CA GLU A 319 -26.78 0.49 -18.26
C GLU A 319 -25.65 1.06 -17.38
N GLU A 320 -25.24 2.29 -17.65
CA GLU A 320 -24.51 3.18 -16.75
C GLU A 320 -25.51 3.98 -15.91
N GLU A 321 -25.52 3.81 -14.59
CA GLU A 321 -26.25 4.69 -13.67
C GLU A 321 -25.27 5.62 -12.92
N GLY A 322 -25.38 6.92 -13.25
CA GLY A 322 -25.47 8.04 -12.30
C GLY A 322 -24.40 8.23 -11.23
N ALA A 323 -23.38 9.03 -11.53
CA ALA A 323 -22.55 9.69 -10.52
C ALA A 323 -23.24 10.95 -9.97
N VAL A 324 -23.36 11.05 -8.64
CA VAL A 324 -23.69 12.29 -7.89
C VAL A 324 -22.55 12.55 -6.89
N PRO A 325 -22.06 13.80 -6.75
CA PRO A 325 -20.85 14.09 -5.98
C PRO A 325 -21.16 14.25 -4.50
N GLY A 326 -20.56 13.40 -3.66
CA GLY A 326 -20.52 13.54 -2.21
C GLY A 326 -19.09 13.78 -1.74
N THR A 327 -18.87 14.87 -0.99
CA THR A 327 -17.62 15.22 -0.31
C THR A 327 -17.10 14.08 0.60
N PRO A 328 -15.78 13.87 0.72
CA PRO A 328 -15.25 12.75 1.50
C PRO A 328 -15.33 13.03 3.01
N PRO A 329 -15.74 12.06 3.84
CA PRO A 329 -15.57 12.16 5.29
C PRO A 329 -14.11 11.85 5.67
N HIS A 330 -13.56 12.67 6.55
CA HIS A 330 -12.24 12.47 7.16
C HIS A 330 -12.23 11.21 8.02
N LYS A 331 -11.60 10.12 7.55
CA LYS A 331 -11.20 8.98 8.41
C LYS A 331 -9.69 9.07 8.70
N LYS A 332 -9.33 9.11 9.99
CA LYS A 332 -7.97 9.34 10.49
C LYS A 332 -7.18 8.02 10.51
N PHE A 333 -6.32 7.80 9.53
CA PHE A 333 -5.26 6.80 9.60
C PHE A 333 -4.19 7.24 10.60
N ARG A 334 -3.89 6.42 11.61
CA ARG A 334 -2.64 6.54 12.36
C ARG A 334 -1.57 5.70 11.67
N SER A 335 -0.90 6.31 10.69
CA SER A 335 0.35 5.78 10.15
C SER A 335 1.45 5.96 11.19
N LEU A 336 1.90 4.88 11.82
CA LEU A 336 3.14 4.84 12.60
C LEU A 336 4.16 4.00 11.86
N PHE A 337 4.65 4.52 10.74
CA PHE A 337 5.95 4.14 10.19
C PHE A 337 6.86 5.38 10.22
N PHE A 338 7.57 5.56 11.33
CA PHE A 338 8.72 6.48 11.38
C PHE A 338 9.88 5.83 12.13
N GLY A 339 10.91 5.56 11.35
CA GLY A 339 12.27 5.18 11.75
C GLY A 339 13.21 5.51 10.59
N SER A 340 13.11 6.72 10.04
CA SER A 340 14.12 7.27 9.12
C SER A 340 15.16 7.99 9.96
N VAL A 341 16.34 7.38 10.11
CA VAL A 341 17.51 8.08 10.62
C VAL A 341 18.08 8.87 9.44
N MET A 342 17.79 10.17 9.42
CA MET A 342 18.53 11.11 8.60
C MET A 342 19.77 11.54 9.39
N THR A 343 20.96 11.24 8.88
CA THR A 343 22.21 11.87 9.34
C THR A 343 22.48 13.09 8.45
N PRO A 344 22.31 14.32 8.97
CA PRO A 344 22.81 15.50 8.28
C PRO A 344 24.34 15.54 8.42
N GLY A 345 25.03 15.54 7.29
CA GLY A 345 26.47 15.83 7.23
C GLY A 345 26.75 17.16 7.91
N ARG A 346 27.62 17.15 8.92
CA ARG A 346 28.07 18.37 9.59
C ARG A 346 29.35 18.88 8.90
N PRO A 347 29.44 20.18 8.61
CA PRO A 347 30.60 20.81 7.98
C PRO A 347 31.79 20.90 8.94
N GLY A 348 33.00 20.76 8.40
CA GLY A 348 34.24 21.01 9.13
C GLY A 348 34.51 22.51 9.36
N PRO A 349 35.41 22.86 10.29
CA PRO A 349 35.99 24.21 10.37
C PRO A 349 37.33 24.28 9.62
N ALA A 350 37.62 25.50 9.14
CA ALA A 350 38.61 25.89 8.16
C ALA A 350 40.06 26.05 8.69
N THR A 351 40.92 26.52 7.75
CA THR A 351 42.34 26.94 7.80
C THR A 351 43.32 25.80 7.52
N THR A 352 44.11 25.82 6.44
CA THR A 352 44.99 26.89 5.93
C THR A 352 45.06 26.95 4.38
N GLN A 353 45.29 28.17 3.88
CA GLN A 353 45.71 28.54 2.54
C GLN A 353 46.87 27.67 2.01
N GLU A 354 46.82 27.35 0.71
CA GLU A 354 47.90 27.72 -0.21
C GLU A 354 47.33 27.83 -1.64
N VAL A 355 47.31 29.06 -2.15
CA VAL A 355 47.14 29.38 -3.57
C VAL A 355 48.48 29.97 -3.98
N LEU A 356 49.18 29.33 -4.89
CA LEU A 356 50.14 29.96 -5.80
C LEU A 356 50.03 29.27 -7.15
N ALA A 357 49.62 30.02 -8.15
CA ALA A 357 49.83 29.71 -9.56
C ALA A 357 51.14 30.36 -10.04
N GLU A 358 51.49 30.05 -11.30
CA GLU A 358 52.58 30.56 -12.16
C GLU A 358 53.91 29.77 -12.08
N ASP A 359 54.64 29.44 -13.15
CA ASP A 359 54.45 29.53 -14.62
C ASP A 359 55.55 28.65 -15.30
N SER A 360 55.42 28.48 -16.61
CA SER A 360 56.33 28.03 -17.68
C SER A 360 57.82 27.66 -17.45
N ASP A 361 58.25 26.75 -18.33
CA ASP A 361 59.59 26.56 -18.96
C ASP A 361 60.73 25.81 -18.23
N GLY A 362 61.37 24.89 -18.98
CA GLY A 362 62.74 24.43 -18.70
C GLY A 362 63.09 23.02 -19.16
N GLU A 363 63.85 22.93 -20.24
CA GLU A 363 64.47 21.75 -20.88
C GLU A 363 65.27 20.83 -19.95
N SER A 364 65.29 19.52 -20.27
CA SER A 364 66.49 18.65 -20.45
C SER A 364 66.06 17.21 -20.74
#